data_AF-A0A0U1HUT6-F1
#
_entry.id   AF-A0A0U1HUT6-F1
#
_cell.length_a   1.000
_cell.length_b   1.000
_cell.length_c   1.000
_cell.angle_alpha   90.00
_cell.angle_beta   90.00
_cell.angle_gamma   90.00
#
_symmetry.space_group_name_H-M   'P 1'
#
loop_
_entity.id
_entity.type
_entity.pdbx_description
1 polymer ?
#
loop_
_entity_poly.entity_id
_entity_poly.type
_entity_poly.pdbx_seq_one_letter_code
_entity_poly.pdbx_strand_id
1 'polypeptide(L)'
;MDDKKIEMILLDKPFITKRDIKFIYKQAIGNNSNLEVVIGKLKKLFLVMMLLKILLLSIGVTIFITGDSLDFISYAVTVTFGIIVMYFIAPMVLGAKLFFVSLK
;
A
#
# COMPACT_ATOMS: atom_id res chain seq x y z
N MET A 1 -10.41 19.77 1.68
CA MET A 1 -10.85 20.17 0.31
C MET A 1 -12.22 19.54 0.01
N ASP A 2 -13.04 20.11 -0.88
CA ASP A 2 -14.33 19.46 -1.23
C ASP A 2 -14.09 18.15 -2.01
N ASP A 3 -14.91 17.13 -1.77
CA ASP A 3 -14.76 15.80 -2.33
C ASP A 3 -14.81 15.81 -3.87
N LYS A 4 -15.61 16.71 -4.47
CA LYS A 4 -15.66 16.92 -5.93
C LYS A 4 -14.35 17.47 -6.50
N LYS A 5 -13.68 18.38 -5.78
CA LYS A 5 -12.38 18.92 -6.20
C LYS A 5 -11.30 17.85 -6.13
N ILE A 6 -11.32 17.00 -5.10
CA ILE A 6 -10.42 15.85 -4.97
C ILE A 6 -10.61 14.88 -6.13
N GLU A 7 -11.85 14.57 -6.50
CA GLU A 7 -12.16 13.70 -7.63
C GLU A 7 -11.64 14.25 -8.96
N MET A 8 -11.79 15.56 -9.23
CA MET A 8 -11.24 16.18 -10.43
C MET A 8 -9.71 16.07 -10.50
N ILE A 9 -9.01 16.31 -9.38
CA ILE A 9 -7.56 16.17 -9.30
C ILE A 9 -7.11 14.72 -9.54
N LEU A 10 -7.90 13.75 -9.04
CA LEU A 10 -7.62 12.33 -9.26
C LEU A 10 -7.83 11.92 -10.72
N LEU A 11 -8.90 12.41 -11.37
CA LEU A 11 -9.20 12.11 -12.78
C LEU A 11 -8.17 12.72 -13.75
N ASP A 12 -7.54 13.84 -13.36
CA ASP A 12 -6.46 14.47 -14.14
C ASP A 12 -5.19 13.60 -14.21
N LYS A 13 -5.02 12.62 -13.31
CA LYS A 13 -3.82 11.78 -13.29
C LYS A 13 -3.95 10.57 -14.22
N PRO A 14 -3.02 10.39 -15.18
CA PRO A 14 -3.11 9.32 -16.18
C PRO A 14 -3.02 7.90 -15.58
N PHE A 15 -2.47 7.77 -14.37
CA PHE A 15 -2.33 6.49 -13.67
C PHE A 15 -3.50 6.16 -12.73
N ILE A 16 -4.43 7.09 -12.50
CA ILE A 16 -5.64 6.87 -11.69
C ILE A 16 -6.80 6.52 -12.62
N THR A 17 -7.47 5.40 -12.35
CA THR A 17 -8.64 4.98 -13.13
C THR A 17 -9.94 5.31 -12.43
N LYS A 18 -11.05 5.36 -13.18
CA LYS A 18 -12.41 5.48 -12.59
C LYS A 18 -12.70 4.37 -11.57
N ARG A 19 -12.11 3.18 -11.74
CA ARG A 19 -12.24 2.06 -10.81
C ARG A 19 -11.55 2.35 -9.48
N ASP A 20 -10.37 2.97 -9.52
CA ASP A 20 -9.62 3.39 -8.34
C ASP A 20 -10.42 4.41 -7.53
N ILE A 21 -11.01 5.40 -8.19
CA ILE A 21 -11.86 6.43 -7.56
C ILE A 21 -13.10 5.80 -6.91
N LYS A 22 -13.80 4.91 -7.63
CA LYS A 22 -14.95 4.19 -7.08
C LYS A 22 -14.60 3.38 -5.83
N PHE A 23 -13.40 2.80 -5.78
CA PHE A 23 -12.91 2.09 -4.60
C PHE A 23 -12.69 3.03 -3.42
N ILE A 24 -12.08 4.21 -3.64
CA ILE A 24 -11.87 5.23 -2.59
C ILE A 24 -13.22 5.70 -2.05
N TYR A 25 -14.20 5.99 -2.92
CA TYR A 25 -15.57 6.33 -2.50
C TYR A 25 -16.23 5.22 -1.68
N LYS A 26 -16.07 3.95 -2.08
CA LYS A 26 -16.60 2.82 -1.31
C LYS A 26 -15.99 2.76 0.10
N GLN A 27 -14.68 3.00 0.22
CA GLN A 27 -14.03 3.10 1.53
C GLN A 27 -14.47 4.34 2.33
N ALA A 28 -14.73 5.47 1.67
CA ALA A 28 -15.21 6.70 2.30
C ALA A 28 -16.59 6.49 2.93
N ILE A 29 -17.53 5.94 2.17
CA ILE A 29 -18.88 5.60 2.63
C ILE A 29 -18.82 4.56 3.76
N GLY A 30 -18.05 3.48 3.58
CA GLY A 30 -17.93 2.41 4.58
C GLY A 30 -17.31 2.86 5.90
N ASN A 31 -16.46 3.88 5.88
CA ASN A 31 -15.80 4.42 7.08
C ASN A 31 -16.45 5.73 7.59
N ASN A 32 -17.57 6.16 7.01
CA ASN A 32 -18.22 7.44 7.30
C ASN A 32 -17.23 8.63 7.34
N SER A 33 -16.40 8.74 6.31
CA SER A 33 -15.27 9.69 6.26
C SER A 33 -15.10 10.29 4.88
N ASN A 34 -14.55 11.50 4.79
CA ASN A 34 -14.33 12.20 3.52
C ASN A 34 -13.19 11.57 2.70
N LEU A 35 -13.14 11.83 1.39
CA LEU A 35 -12.12 11.25 0.50
C LEU A 35 -10.69 11.60 0.95
N GLU A 36 -10.47 12.82 1.44
CA GLU A 36 -9.16 13.27 1.91
C GLU A 36 -8.59 12.35 3.00
N VAL A 37 -9.44 11.99 3.98
CA VAL A 37 -9.06 11.11 5.10
C VAL A 37 -8.75 9.70 4.60
N VAL A 38 -9.58 9.17 3.69
CA VAL A 38 -9.38 7.84 3.10
C VAL A 38 -8.09 7.78 2.30
N ILE A 39 -7.82 8.79 1.47
CA ILE A 39 -6.58 8.88 0.69
C ILE A 39 -5.38 8.94 1.62
N GLY A 40 -5.45 9.74 2.70
CA GLY A 40 -4.41 9.79 3.73
C GLY A 40 -4.17 8.43 4.38
N LYS A 41 -5.22 7.70 4.74
CA LYS A 41 -5.12 6.33 5.29
C LYS A 41 -4.49 5.36 4.29
N LEU A 42 -4.88 5.41 3.02
CA LEU A 42 -4.32 4.56 1.96
C LEU A 42 -2.83 4.83 1.72
N LYS A 43 -2.42 6.11 1.72
CA LYS A 43 -1.01 6.51 1.67
C LYS A 43 -0.22 5.99 2.87
N LYS A 44 -0.76 6.17 4.08
CA LYS A 44 -0.12 5.70 5.31
C LYS A 44 0.03 4.18 5.31
N LEU A 45 -1.00 3.45 4.88
CA LEU A 45 -0.97 2.00 4.78
C LEU A 45 0.09 1.53 3.79
N PHE A 46 0.21 2.16 2.63
CA PHE A 46 1.28 1.88 1.68
C PHE A 46 2.67 2.09 2.30
N LEU A 47 2.88 3.19 3.02
CA LEU A 47 4.15 3.50 3.68
C LEU A 47 4.50 2.48 4.77
N VAL A 48 3.52 2.11 5.60
CA VAL A 48 3.69 1.06 6.63
C VAL A 48 4.06 -0.27 5.99
N MET A 49 3.41 -0.66 4.90
CA MET A 49 3.72 -1.90 4.19
C MET A 49 5.11 -1.85 3.54
N MET A 50 5.56 -0.69 3.04
CA MET A 50 6.92 -0.52 2.52
C MET A 50 7.95 -0.70 3.65
N LEU A 51 7.74 -0.06 4.80
CA LEU A 51 8.62 -0.23 5.97
C LEU A 51 8.67 -1.68 6.44
N LEU A 52 7.53 -2.37 6.45
CA LEU A 52 7.47 -3.78 6.81
C LEU A 52 8.30 -4.66 5.85
N LYS A 53 8.27 -4.39 4.54
CA LYS A 53 9.11 -5.10 3.57
C LYS A 53 10.60 -4.87 3.82
N ILE A 54 10.99 -3.64 4.14
CA ILE A 54 12.39 -3.31 4.50
C ILE A 54 12.81 -4.07 5.76
N LEU A 55 11.93 -4.14 6.77
CA LEU A 55 12.19 -4.89 7.99
C LEU A 55 12.33 -6.40 7.74
N LEU A 56 11.48 -6.99 6.89
CA LEU A 56 11.62 -8.39 6.50
C LEU A 56 12.93 -8.64 5.74
N LEU A 57 13.33 -7.71 4.86
CA LEU A 57 14.62 -7.81 4.18
C LEU A 57 15.80 -7.74 5.16
N SER A 58 15.78 -6.85 6.15
CA SER A 58 16.87 -6.76 7.13
C SER A 58 16.98 -8.01 8.02
N ILE A 59 15.85 -8.60 8.41
CA ILE A 59 15.81 -9.88 9.11
C ILE A 59 16.39 -10.98 8.22
N GLY A 60 16.00 -11.02 6.95
CA GLY A 60 16.53 -11.99 5.98
C GLY A 60 18.04 -11.90 5.79
N VAL A 61 18.59 -10.68 5.71
CA VAL A 61 20.04 -10.46 5.66
C VAL A 61 20.71 -10.97 6.94
N THR A 62 20.11 -10.74 8.10
CA THR A 62 20.65 -11.23 9.38
C THR A 62 20.71 -12.76 9.39
N ILE A 63 19.60 -13.43 9.04
CA ILE A 63 19.52 -14.90 8.95
C ILE A 63 20.53 -15.45 7.94
N PHE A 64 20.71 -14.76 6.81
CA PHE A 64 21.70 -15.15 5.80
C PHE A 64 23.15 -15.12 6.33
N ILE A 65 23.48 -14.16 7.21
CA ILE A 65 24.82 -14.01 7.78
C ILE A 65 25.05 -14.97 8.95
N THR A 66 24.03 -15.17 9.81
CA THR A 66 24.19 -15.87 11.09
C THR A 66 23.65 -17.29 11.12
N GLY A 67 22.77 -17.66 10.19
CA GLY A 67 22.06 -18.94 10.17
C GLY A 67 22.59 -19.92 9.14
N ASP A 68 22.10 -21.16 9.21
CA ASP A 68 22.39 -22.19 8.21
C ASP A 68 21.53 -22.02 6.96
N SER A 69 21.95 -22.67 5.87
CA SER A 69 21.28 -22.56 4.57
C SER A 69 19.80 -22.98 4.61
N LEU A 70 19.44 -23.95 5.46
CA LEU A 70 18.05 -24.38 5.66
C LEU A 70 17.18 -23.30 6.31
N ASP A 71 17.70 -22.58 7.30
CA ASP A 71 16.98 -21.51 7.99
C ASP A 71 16.71 -20.34 7.03
N PHE A 72 17.72 -19.98 6.24
CA PHE A 72 17.58 -18.94 5.23
C PHE A 72 16.55 -19.32 4.15
N ILE A 73 16.60 -20.56 3.62
CA ILE A 73 15.65 -21.02 2.61
C ILE A 73 14.22 -21.03 3.17
N SER A 74 14.02 -21.57 4.38
CA SER A 74 12.72 -21.59 5.05
C SER A 74 12.17 -20.17 5.21
N TYR A 75 12.99 -19.24 5.71
CA TYR A 75 12.62 -17.83 5.85
C TYR A 75 12.27 -17.18 4.52
N ALA A 76 13.10 -17.38 3.49
CA ALA A 76 12.89 -16.80 2.17
C ALA A 76 11.56 -17.26 1.55
N VAL A 77 11.21 -18.54 1.71
CA VAL A 77 9.92 -19.08 1.27
C VAL A 77 8.77 -18.41 2.04
N THR A 78 8.85 -18.36 3.39
CA THR A 78 7.81 -17.73 4.22
C THR A 78 7.59 -16.26 3.87
N VAL A 79 8.67 -15.49 3.71
CA VAL A 79 8.60 -14.07 3.34
C VAL A 79 8.00 -13.89 1.95
N THR A 80 8.36 -14.75 1.00
CA THR A 80 7.79 -14.70 -0.36
C THR A 80 6.27 -14.87 -0.31
N PHE A 81 5.77 -15.89 0.39
CA PHE A 81 4.32 -16.06 0.59
C PHE A 81 3.69 -14.87 1.31
N GLY A 82 4.32 -14.37 2.38
CA GLY A 82 3.85 -13.20 3.12
C GLY A 82 3.70 -11.96 2.23
N ILE A 83 4.68 -11.68 1.37
CA ILE A 83 4.64 -10.55 0.43
C ILE A 83 3.53 -10.71 -0.60
N ILE A 84 3.33 -11.92 -1.12
CA ILE A 84 2.24 -12.22 -2.07
C ILE A 84 0.88 -11.95 -1.41
N VAL A 85 0.66 -12.48 -0.20
CA VAL A 85 -0.58 -12.26 0.56
C VAL A 85 -0.81 -10.77 0.83
N MET A 86 0.23 -10.04 1.24
CA MET A 86 0.14 -8.59 1.42
C MET A 86 -0.26 -7.86 0.13
N TYR A 87 0.25 -8.29 -1.03
CA TYR A 87 -0.08 -7.66 -2.32
C TYR A 87 -1.55 -7.82 -2.73
N PHE A 88 -2.16 -8.97 -2.42
CA PHE A 88 -3.58 -9.21 -2.74
C PHE A 88 -4.54 -8.61 -1.72
N ILE A 89 -4.18 -8.60 -0.42
CA ILE A 89 -5.09 -8.16 0.65
C ILE A 89 -5.04 -6.64 0.83
N ALA A 90 -3.85 -6.04 0.77
CA ALA A 90 -3.72 -4.60 0.93
C ALA A 90 -3.88 -3.90 -0.42
N PRO A 91 -4.60 -2.76 -0.50
CA PRO A 91 -4.66 -1.92 -1.70
C PRO A 91 -3.33 -1.17 -1.91
N MET A 92 -2.19 -1.88 -1.92
CA MET A 92 -0.85 -1.33 -2.05
C MET A 92 -0.67 -0.59 -3.37
N VAL A 93 -1.20 -1.13 -4.47
CA VAL A 93 -1.14 -0.49 -5.79
C VAL A 93 -1.85 0.86 -5.77
N LEU A 94 -3.03 0.92 -5.15
CA LEU A 94 -3.80 2.16 -5.03
C LEU A 94 -3.10 3.17 -4.11
N GLY A 95 -2.59 2.71 -2.96
CA GLY A 95 -1.82 3.55 -2.05
C GLY A 95 -0.55 4.12 -2.71
N ALA A 96 0.15 3.32 -3.53
CA ALA A 96 1.30 3.77 -4.31
C ALA A 96 0.92 4.86 -5.32
N LYS A 97 -0.13 4.64 -6.12
CA LYS A 97 -0.65 5.65 -7.05
C LYS A 97 -1.00 6.95 -6.34
N LEU A 98 -1.72 6.84 -5.22
CA LEU A 98 -2.13 7.99 -4.43
C LEU A 98 -0.94 8.72 -3.82
N PHE A 99 0.16 8.05 -3.50
CA PHE A 99 1.37 8.68 -2.96
C PHE A 99 1.91 9.79 -3.87
N PHE A 100 1.82 9.64 -5.19
CA PHE A 100 2.24 10.64 -6.18
C PHE A 100 1.19 11.75 -6.43
N VAL A 101 0.03 11.67 -5.79
CA VAL A 101 -1.01 12.70 -5.88
C VAL A 101 -0.85 13.67 -4.72
N SER A 102 -0.53 14.94 -5.02
CA SER A 102 -0.60 16.02 -4.04
C SER A 102 -2.04 16.54 -3.98
N LEU A 103 -2.61 16.60 -2.77
CA LEU A 103 -3.95 17.15 -2.51
C LEU A 103 -3.88 18.58 -1.93
N LYS A 104 -2.76 19.29 -2.14
CA LYS A 104 -2.57 20.68 -1.69
C LYS A 104 -3.59 21.63 -2.31
#